data_AF-A0A966PL64-F1
#
_entry.id   AF-A0A966PL64-F1
#
_cell.length_a   1.000
_cell.length_b   1.000
_cell.length_c   1.000
_cell.angle_alpha   90.00
_cell.angle_beta   90.00
_cell.angle_gamma   90.00
#
_symmetry.space_group_name_H-M   'P 1'
#
loop_
_entity.id
_entity.type
_entity.pdbx_description
1 polymer ?
#
loop_
_entity_poly.entity_id
_entity_poly.type
_entity_poly.pdbx_seq_one_letter_code
_entity_poly.pdbx_strand_id
1 'polypeptide(L)'
;MAGSETFRSLRNRNARLFFGGLMVSNVGTWLQSTAMSILVYRLTGKATDLGITVALQFLPMLLFGAWAGALSDRRDKRTTCLTTQTLMAGQAVLLGALDLAGKVSVPVVYVLALGLGVVNAFDNPARRGLVVELVPPADIS
;
A
#
# COMPACT_ATOMS: atom_id res chain seq x y z
N MET A 1 -3.95 13.01 35.28
CA MET A 1 -2.76 12.61 34.49
C MET A 1 -3.19 11.52 33.52
N ALA A 2 -3.61 11.89 32.31
CA ALA A 2 -4.23 11.01 31.31
C ALA A 2 -3.32 10.79 30.10
N GLY A 3 -2.08 10.33 30.34
CA GLY A 3 -1.05 10.19 29.30
C GLY A 3 -0.59 8.74 29.04
N SER A 4 -1.12 7.75 29.77
CA SER A 4 -0.59 6.39 29.78
C SER A 4 -1.47 5.31 29.12
N GLU A 5 -2.67 5.65 28.65
CA GLU A 5 -3.59 4.65 28.06
C GLU A 5 -3.50 4.56 26.53
N THR A 6 -3.14 5.65 25.83
CA THR A 6 -3.10 5.70 24.35
C THR A 6 -2.07 4.76 23.71
N PHE A 7 -1.01 4.36 24.44
CA PHE A 7 0.07 3.50 23.92
C PHE A 7 0.06 2.07 24.47
N ARG A 8 -1.04 1.64 25.11
CA ARG A 8 -1.13 0.31 25.73
C ARG A 8 -0.95 -0.83 24.72
N SER A 9 -1.40 -0.63 23.49
CA SER A 9 -1.23 -1.56 22.36
C SER A 9 0.24 -1.77 21.95
N LEU A 10 1.14 -0.82 22.18
CA LEU A 10 2.58 -0.93 21.88
C LEU A 10 3.36 -1.79 22.88
N ARG A 11 2.72 -2.20 23.98
CA ARG A 11 3.33 -3.06 25.01
C ARG A 11 3.56 -4.50 24.52
N ASN A 12 2.80 -4.94 23.50
CA ASN A 12 2.99 -6.21 22.84
C ASN A 12 4.06 -6.13 21.74
N ARG A 13 5.09 -6.98 21.81
CA ARG A 13 6.20 -7.04 20.84
C ARG A 13 5.71 -7.19 19.39
N ASN A 14 4.68 -7.99 19.18
CA ASN A 14 4.08 -8.22 17.86
C ASN A 14 3.37 -6.97 17.31
N ALA A 15 2.66 -6.24 18.16
CA ALA A 15 2.03 -4.98 17.77
C ALA A 15 3.07 -3.92 17.42
N ARG A 16 4.15 -3.79 18.21
CA ARG A 16 5.23 -2.84 17.92
C ARG A 16 5.94 -3.12 16.59
N LEU A 17 6.22 -4.40 16.30
CA LEU A 17 6.81 -4.80 15.02
C LEU A 17 5.85 -4.54 13.85
N PHE A 18 4.57 -4.84 14.02
CA PHE A 18 3.54 -4.59 13.01
C PHE A 18 3.37 -3.10 12.73
N PHE A 19 3.20 -2.26 13.75
CA PHE A 19 3.07 -0.81 13.58
C PHE A 19 4.34 -0.18 12.99
N GLY A 20 5.53 -0.63 13.42
CA GLY A 20 6.80 -0.17 12.83
C GLY A 20 6.89 -0.51 11.35
N GLY A 21 6.60 -1.75 10.97
CA GLY A 21 6.58 -2.17 9.56
C GLY A 21 5.50 -1.47 8.74
N LEU A 22 4.34 -1.23 9.34
CA LEU A 22 3.21 -0.54 8.72
C LEU A 22 3.55 0.92 8.38
N MET A 23 4.22 1.64 9.28
CA MET A 23 4.67 3.01 9.03
C MET A 23 5.65 3.07 7.86
N VAL A 24 6.67 2.22 7.88
CA VAL A 24 7.67 2.14 6.79
C VAL A 24 6.99 1.80 5.46
N SER A 25 6.09 0.82 5.46
CA SER A 25 5.37 0.41 4.25
C SER A 25 4.49 1.51 3.69
N ASN A 26 3.81 2.28 4.56
CA ASN A 26 2.98 3.40 4.13
C ASN A 26 3.83 4.50 3.48
N VAL A 27 4.92 4.90 4.13
CA VAL A 27 5.86 5.89 3.60
C VAL A 27 6.44 5.42 2.26
N GLY A 28 6.87 4.16 2.17
CA GLY A 28 7.39 3.58 0.93
C GLY A 28 6.37 3.59 -0.22
N THR A 29 5.10 3.32 0.09
CA THR A 29 4.02 3.35 -0.92
C THR A 29 3.80 4.76 -1.46
N TRP A 30 3.74 5.77 -0.59
CA TRP A 30 3.60 7.17 -1.00
C TRP A 30 4.82 7.66 -1.79
N LEU A 31 6.01 7.26 -1.37
CA LEU A 31 7.24 7.56 -2.10
C LEU A 31 7.22 6.94 -3.50
N GLN A 32 6.82 5.66 -3.61
CA GLN A 32 6.68 4.97 -4.89
C GLN A 32 5.67 5.66 -5.81
N SER A 33 4.50 6.03 -5.28
CA SER A 33 3.46 6.71 -6.04
C SER A 33 3.92 8.08 -6.57
N THR A 34 4.63 8.82 -5.72
CA THR A 34 5.25 10.11 -6.10
C THR A 34 6.33 9.91 -7.15
N ALA A 35 7.17 8.89 -6.99
CA ALA A 35 8.23 8.56 -7.94
C ALA A 35 7.66 8.22 -9.32
N MET A 36 6.61 7.40 -9.41
CA MET A 36 5.93 7.09 -10.68
C MET A 36 5.39 8.37 -11.35
N SER A 37 4.77 9.25 -10.57
CA SER A 37 4.18 10.49 -11.08
C SER A 37 5.25 11.43 -11.65
N ILE A 38 6.37 11.62 -10.93
CA ILE A 38 7.51 12.41 -11.39
C ILE A 38 8.17 11.77 -12.60
N LEU A 39 8.34 10.44 -12.61
CA LEU A 39 9.01 9.71 -13.68
C LEU A 39 8.24 9.82 -15.00
N VAL A 40 6.92 9.63 -14.98
CA VAL A 40 6.09 9.78 -16.20
C VAL A 40 6.15 11.21 -16.73
N TYR A 41 6.10 12.21 -15.84
CA TYR A 41 6.25 13.59 -16.26
C TYR A 41 7.63 13.86 -16.88
N ARG A 42 8.71 13.31 -16.32
CA ARG A 42 10.06 13.42 -16.91
C ARG A 42 10.18 12.74 -18.28
N LEU A 43 9.49 11.62 -18.49
CA LEU A 43 9.52 10.88 -19.75
C LEU A 43 8.67 11.54 -20.85
N THR A 44 7.56 12.17 -20.49
CA THR A 44 6.55 12.65 -21.47
C THR A 44 6.50 14.17 -21.61
N GLY A 45 6.88 14.91 -20.56
CA GLY A 45 6.66 16.35 -20.42
C GLY A 45 5.20 16.76 -20.23
N LYS A 46 4.26 15.80 -20.12
CA LYS A 46 2.82 16.06 -20.15
C LYS A 46 2.17 15.83 -18.79
N ALA A 47 1.44 16.83 -18.30
CA ALA A 47 0.66 16.71 -17.06
C ALA A 47 -0.51 15.71 -17.21
N THR A 48 -1.05 15.53 -18.41
CA THR A 48 -2.09 14.54 -18.70
C THR A 48 -1.64 13.11 -18.42
N ASP A 49 -0.41 12.75 -18.79
CA ASP A 49 0.10 11.39 -18.62
C ASP A 49 0.36 11.06 -17.14
N LEU A 50 0.75 12.07 -16.34
CA LEU A 50 0.78 11.98 -14.88
C LEU A 50 -0.64 11.73 -14.35
N GLY A 51 -1.64 12.49 -14.81
CA GLY A 51 -3.04 12.31 -14.41
C GLY A 51 -3.56 10.90 -14.71
N ILE A 52 -3.22 10.35 -15.88
CA ILE A 52 -3.53 8.95 -16.25
C ILE A 52 -2.85 7.98 -15.29
N THR A 53 -1.58 8.19 -14.94
CA THR A 53 -0.85 7.35 -13.98
C THR A 53 -1.56 7.32 -12.63
N VAL A 54 -1.97 8.48 -12.12
CA VAL A 54 -2.73 8.60 -10.88
C VAL A 54 -4.08 7.88 -10.99
N ALA A 55 -4.80 8.08 -12.10
CA ALA A 55 -6.06 7.39 -12.35
C ALA A 55 -5.87 5.86 -12.32
N LEU A 56 -4.83 5.33 -12.95
CA LEU A 56 -4.52 3.89 -12.95
C LEU A 56 -4.19 3.33 -11.55
N GLN A 57 -3.62 4.16 -10.65
CA GLN A 57 -3.36 3.74 -9.27
C GLN A 57 -4.66 3.62 -8.45
N PHE A 58 -5.65 4.47 -8.70
CA PHE A 58 -6.90 4.50 -7.92
C PHE A 58 -8.07 3.76 -8.56
N LEU A 59 -8.07 3.59 -9.88
CA LEU A 59 -9.12 2.92 -10.64
C LEU A 59 -9.41 1.50 -10.14
N PRO A 60 -8.41 0.63 -9.89
CA PRO A 60 -8.68 -0.70 -9.36
C PRO A 60 -9.29 -0.67 -7.97
N MET A 61 -8.94 0.30 -7.13
CA MET A 61 -9.54 0.44 -5.80
C MET A 61 -11.01 0.83 -5.91
N LEU A 62 -11.36 1.70 -6.86
CA LEU A 62 -12.74 2.10 -7.13
C LEU A 62 -13.58 0.92 -7.66
N LEU A 63 -13.03 0.15 -8.60
CA LEU A 63 -13.74 -0.97 -9.23
C LEU A 63 -13.82 -2.18 -8.31
N PHE A 64 -12.70 -2.55 -7.67
CA PHE A 64 -12.57 -3.81 -6.94
C PHE A 64 -12.69 -3.68 -5.41
N GLY A 65 -12.79 -2.48 -4.86
CA GLY A 65 -12.81 -2.26 -3.40
C GLY A 65 -13.94 -3.01 -2.68
N ALA A 66 -15.15 -3.06 -3.27
CA ALA A 66 -16.28 -3.79 -2.68
C ALA A 66 -16.04 -5.31 -2.64
N TRP A 67 -15.53 -5.90 -3.73
CA TRP A 67 -15.19 -7.33 -3.78
C TRP A 67 -13.97 -7.66 -2.92
N ALA A 68 -12.99 -6.76 -2.85
CA ALA A 68 -11.81 -6.93 -2.01
C ALA A 68 -12.17 -6.99 -0.52
N GLY A 69 -13.13 -6.16 -0.07
CA GLY A 69 -13.71 -6.23 1.28
C GLY A 69 -14.35 -7.60 1.54
N ALA A 70 -15.29 -8.01 0.68
CA ALA A 70 -15.98 -9.30 0.82
C ALA A 70 -15.02 -10.51 0.80
N LEU A 71 -13.94 -10.46 0.04
CA LEU A 71 -12.92 -11.51 0.00
C LEU A 71 -12.02 -11.50 1.23
N SER A 72 -11.72 -10.31 1.78
CA SER A 72 -10.91 -10.16 2.99
C SER A 72 -11.60 -10.72 4.23
N ASP A 73 -12.94 -10.73 4.29
CA ASP A 73 -13.69 -11.29 5.41
C ASP A 73 -13.60 -12.82 5.48
N ARG A 74 -13.26 -13.49 4.37
CA ARG A 74 -13.20 -14.96 4.27
C ARG A 74 -11.79 -15.53 4.39
N ARG A 75 -10.76 -14.69 4.34
CA ARG A 75 -9.35 -15.12 4.36
C ARG A 75 -8.65 -14.64 5.62
N ASP A 76 -7.58 -15.34 5.97
CA ASP A 76 -6.68 -14.89 7.03
C ASP A 76 -6.09 -13.51 6.65
N LYS A 77 -6.47 -12.50 7.44
CA LYS A 77 -6.10 -11.10 7.25
C LYS A 77 -4.59 -10.90 7.39
N ARG A 78 -3.94 -11.67 8.26
CA ARG A 78 -2.49 -11.61 8.47
C ARG A 78 -1.74 -12.07 7.23
N THR A 79 -2.12 -13.23 6.70
CA THR A 79 -1.51 -13.79 5.49
C THR A 79 -1.76 -12.90 4.27
N THR A 80 -2.96 -12.34 4.15
CA THR A 80 -3.30 -11.40 3.07
C THR A 80 -2.43 -10.14 3.14
N CYS A 81 -2.35 -9.50 4.30
CA CYS A 81 -1.55 -8.30 4.54
C CYS A 81 -0.04 -8.53 4.26
N LEU A 82 0.52 -9.65 4.73
CA LEU A 82 1.92 -9.98 4.44
C LEU A 82 2.18 -10.21 2.94
N THR A 83 1.24 -10.86 2.26
CA THR A 83 1.34 -11.12 0.81
C THR A 83 1.29 -9.80 0.03
N THR A 84 0.33 -8.93 0.32
CA THR A 84 0.19 -7.62 -0.34
C THR A 84 1.37 -6.72 -0.06
N GLN A 85 1.86 -6.62 1.18
CA GLN A 85 3.09 -5.87 1.50
C GLN A 85 4.31 -6.38 0.73
N THR A 86 4.47 -7.70 0.62
CA THR A 86 5.59 -8.28 -0.13
C THR A 86 5.48 -7.96 -1.63
N LEU A 87 4.27 -8.01 -2.20
CA LEU A 87 4.02 -7.64 -3.59
C LEU A 87 4.31 -6.15 -3.86
N MET A 88 3.86 -5.26 -2.97
CA MET A 88 4.13 -3.82 -3.08
C MET A 88 5.63 -3.52 -3.00
N ALA A 89 6.33 -4.14 -2.04
CA ALA A 89 7.78 -4.03 -1.93
C ALA A 89 8.50 -4.55 -3.18
N GLY A 90 8.07 -5.71 -3.70
CA GLY A 90 8.58 -6.27 -4.95
C GLY A 90 8.37 -5.34 -6.14
N GLN A 91 7.19 -4.72 -6.26
CA GLN A 91 6.93 -3.72 -7.31
C GLN A 91 7.82 -2.48 -7.17
N ALA A 92 8.09 -2.02 -5.94
CA ALA A 92 8.96 -0.87 -5.70
C ALA A 92 10.39 -1.16 -6.12
N VAL A 93 10.91 -2.34 -5.77
CA VAL A 93 12.23 -2.81 -6.20
C VAL A 93 12.29 -2.96 -7.72
N LEU A 94 11.25 -3.54 -8.34
CA LEU A 94 11.19 -3.70 -9.79
C LEU A 94 11.21 -2.35 -10.51
N LEU A 95 10.41 -1.38 -10.05
CA LEU A 95 10.42 -0.02 -10.61
C LEU A 95 11.82 0.61 -10.51
N GLY A 96 12.44 0.55 -9.34
CA GLY A 96 13.78 1.10 -9.12
C GLY A 96 14.84 0.42 -9.99
N ALA A 97 14.78 -0.91 -10.13
CA ALA A 97 15.69 -1.67 -10.98
C ALA A 97 15.53 -1.30 -12.47
N LEU A 98 14.29 -1.12 -12.95
CA LEU A 98 14.02 -0.73 -14.33
C LEU A 98 14.47 0.71 -14.63
N ASP A 99 14.29 1.61 -13.67
CA ASP A 99 14.76 3.01 -13.76
C ASP A 99 16.29 3.07 -13.81
N LEU A 100 16.98 2.40 -12.88
CA LEU A 100 18.45 2.31 -12.86
C LEU A 100 19.03 1.63 -14.10
N ALA A 101 18.32 0.67 -14.68
CA ALA A 101 18.72 0.02 -15.92
C ALA A 101 18.45 0.85 -17.18
N GLY A 102 17.79 2.02 -17.05
CA GLY A 102 17.39 2.86 -18.18
C GLY A 102 16.35 2.21 -19.10
N LYS A 103 15.66 1.16 -18.64
CA LYS A 103 14.64 0.41 -19.40
C LYS A 103 13.21 0.88 -19.09
N VAL A 104 13.09 1.91 -18.28
CA VAL A 104 11.78 2.42 -17.87
C VAL A 104 11.13 3.21 -19.00
N SER A 105 9.86 2.91 -19.26
CA SER A 105 9.06 3.56 -20.29
C SER A 105 7.66 3.82 -19.77
N VAL A 106 6.92 4.73 -20.41
CA VAL A 106 5.56 5.09 -19.98
C VAL A 106 4.63 3.88 -19.85
N PRO A 107 4.59 2.93 -20.82
CA PRO A 107 3.75 1.74 -20.69
C PRO A 107 4.12 0.88 -19.49
N VAL A 108 5.41 0.76 -19.18
CA VAL A 108 5.89 0.02 -18.00
C VAL A 108 5.39 0.67 -16.72
N VAL A 109 5.46 2.00 -16.62
CA VAL A 109 4.96 2.71 -15.44
C VAL A 109 3.44 2.57 -15.31
N TYR A 110 2.69 2.59 -16.41
CA TYR A 110 1.24 2.37 -16.39
C TYR A 110 0.86 0.98 -15.89
N VAL A 111 1.57 -0.06 -16.34
CA VAL A 111 1.35 -1.44 -15.86
C VAL A 111 1.68 -1.54 -14.36
N LEU A 112 2.78 -0.93 -13.92
CA LEU A 112 3.16 -0.94 -12.50
C LEU A 112 2.17 -0.14 -11.64
N ALA A 113 1.69 1.01 -12.12
CA ALA A 113 0.68 1.83 -11.47
C ALA A 113 -0.64 1.08 -11.29
N LEU A 114 -1.12 0.40 -12.34
CA LEU A 114 -2.31 -0.42 -12.28
C LEU A 114 -2.13 -1.63 -11.34
N GLY A 115 -1.00 -2.32 -11.42
CA GLY A 115 -0.66 -3.40 -10.49
C GLY A 115 -0.66 -2.94 -9.04
N LEU A 116 -0.06 -1.77 -8.77
CA LEU A 116 -0.03 -1.17 -7.43
C LEU A 116 -1.45 -0.85 -6.94
N GLY A 117 -2.32 -0.33 -7.81
CA GLY A 117 -3.72 -0.08 -7.50
C GLY A 117 -4.50 -1.35 -7.16
N VAL A 118 -4.29 -2.44 -7.91
CA VAL A 118 -4.90 -3.74 -7.65
C VAL A 118 -4.47 -4.27 -6.28
N VAL A 119 -3.17 -4.27 -5.99
CA VAL A 119 -2.65 -4.76 -4.70
C VAL A 119 -3.19 -3.91 -3.54
N ASN A 120 -3.21 -2.59 -3.68
CA ASN A 120 -3.78 -1.69 -2.66
C ASN A 120 -5.27 -1.92 -2.39
N ALA A 121 -6.04 -2.33 -3.41
CA ALA A 121 -7.46 -2.62 -3.24
C ALA A 121 -7.71 -3.76 -2.24
N PHE A 122 -6.86 -4.79 -2.24
CA PHE A 122 -6.92 -5.91 -1.30
C PHE A 122 -6.23 -5.61 0.04
N ASP A 123 -5.18 -4.80 -0.01
CA ASP A 123 -4.39 -4.48 1.16
C ASP A 123 -5.15 -3.63 2.18
N ASN A 124 -5.85 -2.57 1.72
CA ASN A 124 -6.60 -1.66 2.58
C ASN A 124 -7.57 -2.36 3.56
N PRO A 125 -8.47 -3.25 3.11
CA PRO A 125 -9.39 -3.94 4.01
C PRO A 125 -8.68 -4.96 4.91
N ALA A 126 -7.69 -5.70 4.40
CA ALA A 126 -6.91 -6.65 5.21
C ALA A 126 -6.16 -5.95 6.36
N ARG A 127 -5.53 -4.81 6.06
CA ARG A 127 -4.80 -3.97 7.01
C ARG A 127 -5.73 -3.41 8.08
N ARG A 128 -6.89 -2.86 7.68
CA ARG A 128 -7.91 -2.36 8.63
C ARG A 128 -8.43 -3.46 9.55
N GLY A 129 -8.76 -4.63 9.01
CA GLY A 129 -9.25 -5.74 9.80
C GLY A 129 -8.20 -6.34 10.75
N LEU A 130 -6.92 -6.33 10.36
CA LEU A 130 -5.81 -6.80 11.20
C LEU A 130 -5.54 -5.84 12.38
N VAL A 131 -5.67 -4.53 12.19
CA VAL A 131 -5.58 -3.55 13.29
C VAL A 131 -6.67 -3.80 14.33
N VAL A 132 -7.91 -4.07 13.89
CA VAL A 132 -9.03 -4.39 14.80
C VAL A 132 -8.80 -5.68 15.58
N GLU A 133 -8.14 -6.68 14.97
CA GLU A 133 -7.89 -7.99 15.60
C GLU A 133 -6.68 -7.97 16.55
N LEU A 134 -5.72 -7.08 16.31
CA LEU A 134 -4.53 -6.89 17.17
C LEU A 134 -4.78 -6.01 18.40
N VAL A 135 -5.89 -5.26 18.44
CA VAL A 135 -6.27 -4.39 19.56
C VAL A 135 -7.50 -4.99 20.25
N PRO A 136 -7.37 -5.56 21.47
CA PRO A 136 -8.50 -6.07 22.22
C PRO A 136 -9.57 -4.97 22.45
N PRO A 137 -10.88 -5.31 22.51
CA PRO A 137 -11.96 -4.35 22.77
C PRO A 137 -11.77 -3.49 24.03
N ALA A 138 -10.96 -3.97 24.98
CA ALA A 138 -10.63 -3.28 26.23
C ALA A 138 -9.61 -2.13 26.10
N ASP A 139 -9.07 -1.87 24.90
CA ASP A 139 -8.08 -0.82 24.60
C ASP A 139 -8.60 0.21 23.56
N ILE A 140 -9.89 0.18 23.19
CA ILE A 140 -10.49 1.05 22.15
C ILE A 140 -11.14 2.33 22.73
N SER A 141 -10.70 2.80 23.90
CA SER A 141 -11.21 4.02 24.55
C SER A 141 -10.09 4.86 25.11
#